data_AF-A0A5N7MEJ1-F1
#
_entry.id   AF-A0A5N7MEJ1-F1
#
_cell.length_a   1.000
_cell.length_b   1.000
_cell.length_c   1.000
_cell.angle_alpha   90.00
_cell.angle_beta   90.00
_cell.angle_gamma   90.00
#
_symmetry.space_group_name_H-M   'P 1'
#
loop_
_entity.id
_entity.type
_entity.pdbx_description
1 polymer ?
#
loop_
_entity_poly.entity_id
_entity_poly.type
_entity_poly.pdbx_seq_one_letter_code
_entity_poly.pdbx_strand_id
1 'polypeptide(L)'
;MLWAKKAIGPAEWGPTQDQFEELFVKLGSPKQMMLAAASDPTSGQSIFLMSLPNTTFLGSFSGFECVTEEALPSEAALLVGHNDELLKHFKYPARRPLS
;
A
#
# COMPACT_ATOMS: atom_id res chain seq x y z
N MET A 1 -0.16 -7.16 12.17
CA MET A 1 0.21 -6.49 10.91
C MET A 1 -0.46 -5.15 10.91
N LEU A 2 0.28 -4.08 10.64
CA LEU A 2 -0.29 -2.73 10.64
C LEU A 2 -0.51 -2.29 9.20
N TRP A 3 -1.68 -1.73 8.93
CA TRP A 3 -1.96 -1.06 7.68
C TRP A 3 -1.98 0.45 7.90
N ALA A 4 -1.47 1.16 6.92
CA ALA A 4 -1.51 2.60 6.89
C ALA A 4 -1.96 3.06 5.51
N LYS A 5 -2.78 4.10 5.47
CA LYS A 5 -3.23 4.72 4.23
C LYS A 5 -2.78 6.16 4.13
N LYS A 6 -2.48 6.62 2.92
CA LYS A 6 -2.22 8.03 2.62
C LYS A 6 -2.83 8.36 1.28
N ALA A 7 -3.53 9.49 1.18
CA ALA A 7 -3.86 10.07 -0.11
C ALA A 7 -2.58 10.55 -0.78
N ILE A 8 -2.26 9.99 -1.95
CA ILE A 8 -1.02 10.26 -2.67
C ILE A 8 -1.34 10.98 -3.96
N GLY A 9 -0.69 12.13 -4.17
CA GLY A 9 -0.73 12.80 -5.46
C GLY A 9 0.15 12.07 -6.49
N PRO A 10 -0.12 12.22 -7.80
CA PRO A 10 0.70 11.63 -8.85
C PRO A 10 2.17 12.08 -8.80
N ALA A 11 2.45 13.28 -8.28
CA ALA A 11 3.81 13.80 -8.10
C ALA A 11 4.58 13.17 -6.92
N GLU A 12 3.86 12.73 -5.88
CA GLU A 12 4.46 12.09 -4.69
C GLU A 12 4.57 10.56 -4.84
N TRP A 13 3.87 9.99 -5.83
CA TRP A 13 3.82 8.55 -6.07
C TRP A 13 5.21 7.94 -6.23
N GLY A 14 5.98 8.43 -7.20
CA GLY A 14 7.33 7.93 -7.50
C GLY A 14 8.25 7.92 -6.27
N PRO A 15 8.54 9.08 -5.66
CA PRO A 15 9.48 9.15 -4.55
C PRO A 15 9.04 8.33 -3.33
N THR A 16 7.74 8.22 -3.06
CA THR A 16 7.24 7.39 -1.95
C THR A 16 7.39 5.90 -2.24
N GLN A 17 7.16 5.48 -3.48
CA GLN A 17 7.37 4.11 -3.91
C GLN A 17 8.86 3.74 -3.85
N ASP A 18 9.74 4.59 -4.36
CA ASP A 18 11.19 4.39 -4.33
C ASP A 18 11.69 4.27 -2.87
N GLN A 19 11.27 5.20 -1.99
CA GLN A 19 11.63 5.17 -0.57
C GLN A 19 11.18 3.87 0.12
N PHE A 20 9.98 3.38 -0.20
CA PHE A 20 9.48 2.13 0.34
C PHE A 20 10.24 0.93 -0.20
N GLU A 21 10.55 0.91 -1.49
CA GLU A 21 11.33 -0.16 -2.14
C GLU A 21 12.74 -0.24 -1.53
N GLU A 22 13.43 0.89 -1.37
CA GLU A 22 14.73 0.92 -0.70
C GLU A 22 14.66 0.35 0.73
N LEU A 23 13.62 0.71 1.50
CA LEU A 23 13.42 0.19 2.84
C LEU A 23 13.12 -1.32 2.82
N PHE A 24 12.30 -1.78 1.88
CA PHE A 24 11.94 -3.18 1.69
C PHE A 24 13.18 -4.03 1.34
N VAL A 25 14.02 -3.54 0.43
CA VAL A 25 15.30 -4.17 0.07
C VAL A 25 16.26 -4.19 1.26
N LYS A 26 16.40 -3.05 1.96
CA LYS A 26 17.29 -2.91 3.13
C LYS A 26 16.91 -3.85 4.28
N LEU A 27 15.61 -4.12 4.47
CA LEU A 27 15.10 -5.03 5.49
C LEU A 27 15.08 -6.50 5.05
N GLY A 28 15.49 -6.82 3.81
CA GLY A 28 15.53 -8.18 3.31
C GLY A 28 14.16 -8.73 2.89
N SER A 29 13.27 -7.87 2.38
CA SER A 29 11.97 -8.25 1.81
C SER A 29 11.01 -8.97 2.77
N PRO A 30 10.76 -8.43 3.98
CA PRO A 30 9.90 -9.10 4.95
C PRO A 30 8.46 -9.26 4.41
N LYS A 31 7.87 -10.45 4.62
CA LYS A 31 6.53 -10.80 4.13
C LYS A 31 5.41 -9.86 4.60
N GLN A 32 5.64 -9.21 5.74
CA GLN A 32 4.70 -8.27 6.37
C GLN A 32 4.80 -6.85 5.80
N MET A 33 5.75 -6.56 4.90
CA MET A 33 5.87 -5.26 4.25
C MET A 33 5.32 -5.31 2.84
N MET A 34 4.32 -4.48 2.57
CA MET A 34 3.72 -4.34 1.26
C MET A 34 3.35 -2.89 1.02
N LEU A 35 3.50 -2.45 -0.21
CA LEU A 35 2.95 -1.20 -0.71
C LEU A 35 1.99 -1.55 -1.84
N ALA A 36 0.77 -1.07 -1.69
CA ALA A 36 -0.27 -1.20 -2.68
C ALA A 36 -0.88 0.18 -2.93
N ALA A 37 -1.42 0.35 -4.12
CA ALA A 37 -2.22 1.50 -4.46
C ALA A 37 -3.67 1.10 -4.64
N ALA A 38 -4.57 1.92 -4.14
CA ALA A 38 -5.98 1.77 -4.38
C ALA A 38 -6.58 3.11 -4.78
N SER A 39 -7.82 3.09 -5.21
CA SER A 39 -8.61 4.31 -5.38
C SER A 39 -9.53 4.44 -4.18
N ASP A 40 -9.55 5.63 -3.57
CA ASP A 40 -10.53 5.95 -2.54
C ASP A 40 -11.93 5.88 -3.15
N PRO A 41 -12.84 5.04 -2.63
CA PRO A 41 -14.17 4.85 -3.21
C PRO A 41 -15.06 6.10 -3.06
N THR A 42 -14.71 7.02 -2.16
CA THR A 42 -15.50 8.22 -1.87
C THR A 42 -15.09 9.40 -2.74
N SER A 43 -13.78 9.57 -2.96
CA SER A 43 -13.19 10.74 -3.60
C SER A 43 -12.59 10.43 -4.98
N GLY A 44 -12.43 9.16 -5.34
CA GLY A 44 -11.76 8.73 -6.58
C GLY A 44 -10.25 9.04 -6.60
N GLN A 45 -9.69 9.52 -5.50
CA GLN A 45 -8.27 9.84 -5.40
C GLN A 45 -7.43 8.58 -5.26
N SER A 46 -6.20 8.62 -5.76
CA SER A 46 -5.24 7.55 -5.54
C SER A 46 -4.78 7.57 -4.08
N ILE A 47 -4.84 6.41 -3.43
CA ILE A 47 -4.37 6.22 -2.07
C ILE A 47 -3.28 5.14 -2.09
N PHE A 48 -2.25 5.34 -1.28
CA PHE A 48 -1.32 4.29 -0.94
C PHE A 48 -1.76 3.58 0.31
N LEU A 49 -1.62 2.26 0.27
CA LEU A 49 -1.85 1.32 1.33
C LEU A 49 -0.52 0.66 1.62
N MET A 50 0.02 0.94 2.79
CA MET A 50 1.28 0.41 3.24
C MET A 50 1.01 -0.56 4.38
N SER A 51 1.51 -1.78 4.24
CA SER A 51 1.63 -2.70 5.35
C SER A 51 3.02 -2.65 5.94
N LEU A 52 3.09 -2.58 7.27
CA LEU A 52 4.33 -2.61 8.03
C LEU A 52 4.21 -3.63 9.18
N PRO A 53 5.32 -4.28 9.55
CA PRO A 53 5.37 -5.16 10.72
C PRO A 53 5.26 -4.37 12.03
N ASN A 54 5.66 -3.09 12.05
CA ASN A 54 5.70 -2.26 13.26
C ASN A 54 5.43 -0.77 12.94
N THR A 55 4.77 -0.06 13.86
CA THR A 55 4.54 1.41 13.82
C THR A 55 5.83 2.21 13.78
N THR A 56 6.95 1.66 14.24
CA THR A 56 8.25 2.36 14.22
C THR A 56 8.65 2.82 12.82
N PHE A 57 8.36 2.01 11.79
CA PHE A 57 8.67 2.36 10.39
C PHE A 57 7.68 3.39 9.83
N LEU A 58 6.46 3.43 10.35
CA LEU A 58 5.47 4.42 9.93
C LEU A 58 5.91 5.85 10.25
N GLY A 59 6.68 6.03 11.32
CA GLY A 59 7.26 7.33 11.67
C GLY A 59 8.20 7.89 10.59
N SER A 60 8.71 7.06 9.67
CA SER A 60 9.50 7.51 8.51
C SER A 60 8.64 7.98 7.32
N PHE A 61 7.33 7.67 7.35
CA PHE A 61 6.39 8.00 6.29
C PHE A 61 5.37 9.03 6.77
N SER A 62 5.69 10.31 6.56
CA SER A 62 4.83 11.42 6.94
C SER A 62 3.53 11.44 6.12
N GLY A 63 2.40 11.60 6.81
CA GLY A 63 1.07 11.70 6.22
C GLY A 63 0.36 10.36 6.01
N PHE A 64 0.94 9.26 6.47
CA PHE A 64 0.23 7.98 6.53
C PHE A 64 -0.55 7.85 7.84
N GLU A 65 -1.82 7.52 7.71
CA GLU A 65 -2.73 7.26 8.81
C GLU A 65 -2.87 5.76 9.02
N CYS A 66 -2.63 5.28 10.24
CA CYS A 66 -2.92 3.89 10.60
C CYS A 66 -4.40 3.59 10.39
N VAL A 67 -4.69 2.51 9.68
CA VAL A 67 -6.04 2.02 9.48
C VAL A 67 -6.17 0.56 9.87
N THR A 68 -7.36 0.20 10.30
CA THR A 68 -7.74 -1.20 10.50
C THR A 68 -8.01 -1.86 9.16
N GLU A 69 -7.93 -3.19 9.13
CA GLU A 69 -8.22 -3.97 7.93
C GLU A 69 -9.64 -3.73 7.40
N GLU A 70 -10.59 -3.42 8.28
CA GLU A 70 -11.98 -3.10 7.93
C GLU A 70 -12.14 -1.77 7.18
N ALA A 71 -11.19 -0.85 7.35
CA ALA A 71 -11.17 0.44 6.66
C ALA A 71 -10.38 0.40 5.34
N LEU A 72 -9.85 -0.76 4.96
CA LEU A 72 -9.17 -0.96 3.68
C LEU A 72 -10.20 -1.07 2.55
N PRO A 73 -9.90 -0.52 1.37
CA PRO A 73 -10.73 -0.72 0.20
C PRO A 73 -10.72 -2.19 -0.22
N SER A 74 -11.77 -2.63 -0.91
CA SER A 74 -11.87 -4.02 -1.37
C SER A 74 -10.92 -4.36 -2.53
N GLU A 75 -10.44 -3.34 -3.26
CA GLU A 75 -9.55 -3.48 -4.42
C GLU A 75 -8.26 -2.68 -4.20
N ALA A 76 -7.12 -3.32 -4.46
CA ALA A 76 -5.81 -2.67 -4.41
C ALA A 76 -4.84 -3.32 -5.41
N ALA A 77 -4.06 -2.49 -6.10
CA ALA A 77 -2.96 -2.89 -6.97
C ALA A 77 -1.66 -2.96 -6.17
N LEU A 78 -1.04 -4.14 -6.10
CA LEU A 78 0.28 -4.30 -5.49
C LEU A 78 1.33 -3.51 -6.28
N LEU A 79 2.16 -2.73 -5.58
CA LEU A 79 3.33 -2.06 -6.14
C LEU A 79 4.63 -2.74 -5.70
N VAL A 80 4.82 -2.94 -4.40
CA VAL A 80 6.03 -3.52 -3.82
C VAL A 80 5.64 -4.50 -2.73
N GLY A 81 6.27 -5.67 -2.67
CA GLY A 81 6.01 -6.68 -1.63
C GLY A 81 5.55 -8.01 -2.20
N HIS A 82 4.71 -8.72 -1.45
CA HIS A 82 4.33 -10.10 -1.75
C HIS A 82 2.88 -10.18 -2.21
N ASN A 83 2.66 -10.58 -3.47
CA ASN A 83 1.32 -10.68 -4.06
C ASN A 83 0.43 -11.67 -3.33
N ASP A 84 1.00 -12.79 -2.89
CA ASP A 84 0.30 -13.82 -2.12
C ASP A 84 -0.28 -13.28 -0.80
N GLU A 85 0.44 -12.38 -0.13
CA GLU A 85 -0.03 -11.76 1.10
C GLU A 85 -1.09 -10.69 0.80
N LEU A 86 -0.91 -9.89 -0.25
CA LEU A 86 -1.91 -8.89 -0.67
C LEU A 86 -3.25 -9.54 -1.03
N LEU A 87 -3.24 -10.66 -1.78
CA LEU A 87 -4.44 -11.38 -2.19
C LEU A 87 -5.23 -12.00 -1.03
N LYS A 88 -4.63 -12.14 0.16
CA LYS A 88 -5.37 -12.54 1.37
C LYS A 88 -6.26 -11.44 1.92
N HIS A 89 -5.88 -10.17 1.71
CA HIS A 89 -6.55 -9.00 2.27
C HIS A 89 -7.36 -8.22 1.22
N PHE A 90 -6.94 -8.25 -0.05
CA PHE A 90 -7.55 -7.48 -1.13
C PHE A 90 -7.98 -8.39 -2.27
N LYS A 91 -9.10 -8.05 -2.90
CA LYS A 91 -9.42 -8.60 -4.21
C LYS A 91 -8.50 -7.92 -5.22
N TYR A 92 -7.91 -8.71 -6.11
CA TYR A 92 -7.17 -8.16 -7.24
C TYR A 92 -8.14 -7.23 -8.00
N PRO A 93 -7.75 -5.97 -8.31
CA PRO A 93 -8.61 -5.08 -9.06
C PRO A 93 -8.97 -5.83 -10.33
N ALA A 94 -10.28 -6.01 -10.57
CA ALA A 94 -10.73 -6.79 -11.70
C ALA A 94 -10.16 -6.09 -12.94
N ARG A 95 -9.09 -6.65 -13.53
CA ARG A 95 -8.57 -6.19 -14.81
C ARG A 95 -9.79 -6.13 -15.71
N ARG A 96 -10.16 -4.93 -16.18
CA ARG A 96 -11.12 -4.84 -17.29
C ARG A 96 -10.56 -5.79 -18.35
N PRO A 97 -11.29 -6.84 -18.76
CA PRO A 97 -10.87 -7.58 -19.94
C PRO A 97 -10.80 -6.55 -21.06
N LEU A 98 -9.60 -6.36 -21.62
CA LEU A 98 -9.44 -5.72 -22.92
C LEU A 98 -10.31 -6.54 -23.88
N SER A 99 -11.47 -5.99 -24.22
CA SER A 99 -12.31 -6.47 -25.32
C SER A 99 -11.78 -5.92 -26.63
#